data_AF-A0A372ME26-F1
#
_entry.id   AF-A0A372ME26-F1
#
_cell.length_a   1.000
_cell.length_b   1.000
_cell.length_c   1.000
_cell.angle_alpha   90.00
_cell.angle_beta   90.00
_cell.angle_gamma   90.00
#
_symmetry.space_group_name_H-M   'P 1'
#
loop_
_entity.id
_entity.type
_entity.pdbx_description
1 polymer ?
#
loop_
_entity_poly.entity_id
_entity_poly.type
_entity_poly.pdbx_seq_one_letter_code
_entity_poly.pdbx_strand_id
1 'polypeptide(L)'
;MKYEVPEILFDPALVITVNRVDDPVFYVFDYQKRRLNMEFQHFHTYWEAYILLDDFAGHVIEGEYFSLQRGDIVLLKPLLLHKSTYEEHAKPKARLVIGFRIEEQPQGFERQIQRLLSLFDQPIPIFRFDGMVKEEIHRLLNRIYQLGTDHPVNAELMIHQSFLELLWILYTQRKHNQYVKQENTNTVSEKIVTAQVSQADFSPEKPGRMSC
;
A
#
# COMPACT_ATOMS: atom_id res chain seq x y z
N MET A 1 -4.75 -32.02 -12.42
CA MET A 1 -3.60 -31.14 -12.70
C MET A 1 -3.67 -30.00 -11.71
N LYS A 2 -2.75 -29.91 -10.73
CA LYS A 2 -2.71 -28.76 -9.82
C LYS A 2 -2.11 -27.61 -10.62
N TYR A 3 -2.92 -26.61 -10.95
CA TYR A 3 -2.43 -25.36 -11.51
C TYR A 3 -1.68 -24.63 -10.41
N GLU A 4 -0.40 -24.32 -10.64
CA GLU A 4 0.40 -23.50 -9.73
C GLU A 4 0.27 -22.04 -10.14
N VAL A 5 -0.14 -21.20 -9.19
CA VAL A 5 -0.19 -19.76 -9.37
C VAL A 5 1.24 -19.25 -9.55
N PRO A 6 1.57 -18.51 -10.62
CA PRO A 6 2.93 -18.02 -10.84
C PRO A 6 3.35 -17.12 -9.68
N GLU A 7 4.57 -17.26 -9.17
CA GLU A 7 5.06 -16.34 -8.14
C GLU A 7 5.28 -14.93 -8.72
N ILE A 8 5.19 -13.91 -7.85
CA ILE A 8 5.49 -12.53 -8.23
C ILE A 8 7.00 -12.38 -8.39
N LEU A 9 7.44 -11.89 -9.55
CA LEU A 9 8.83 -11.55 -9.84
C LEU A 9 9.30 -10.48 -8.87
N PHE A 10 10.50 -10.65 -8.34
CA PHE A 10 11.00 -9.82 -7.27
C PHE A 10 12.52 -9.65 -7.33
N ASP A 11 12.94 -8.39 -7.42
CA ASP A 11 14.31 -7.94 -7.18
C ASP A 11 14.25 -6.80 -6.15
N PRO A 12 14.85 -6.96 -4.95
CA PRO A 12 14.81 -5.95 -3.89
C PRO A 12 15.54 -4.64 -4.22
N ALA A 13 16.26 -4.58 -5.34
CA ALA A 13 16.90 -3.36 -5.84
C ALA A 13 16.08 -2.67 -6.94
N LEU A 14 15.01 -3.29 -7.44
CA LEU A 14 14.21 -2.75 -8.53
C LEU A 14 13.23 -1.69 -8.02
N VAL A 15 13.33 -0.51 -8.62
CA VAL A 15 12.32 0.55 -8.50
C VAL A 15 11.92 0.96 -9.90
N ILE A 16 10.63 0.87 -10.21
CA ILE A 16 10.07 1.30 -11.49
C ILE A 16 9.37 2.64 -11.27
N THR A 17 9.77 3.66 -12.00
CA THR A 17 9.14 4.99 -11.94
C THR A 17 8.55 5.34 -13.29
N VAL A 18 7.32 5.84 -13.30
CA VAL A 18 6.68 6.45 -14.47
C VAL A 18 6.35 7.89 -14.10
N ASN A 19 6.87 8.83 -14.90
CA ASN A 19 6.75 10.27 -14.66
C ASN A 19 7.32 10.70 -13.29
N ARG A 20 7.18 11.99 -12.96
CA ARG A 20 7.64 12.58 -11.70
C ARG A 20 6.50 12.66 -10.69
N VAL A 21 6.83 12.70 -9.40
CA VAL A 21 5.83 12.73 -8.31
C VAL A 21 4.95 13.99 -8.32
N ASP A 22 5.36 15.05 -9.00
CA ASP A 22 4.62 16.28 -9.22
C ASP A 22 3.73 16.25 -10.47
N ASP A 23 3.88 15.23 -11.33
CA ASP A 23 3.05 15.10 -12.53
C ASP A 23 1.62 14.64 -12.18
N PRO A 24 0.61 14.97 -13.00
CA PRO A 24 -0.79 14.58 -12.77
C PRO A 24 -1.01 13.06 -12.85
N VAL A 25 -0.14 12.34 -13.56
CA VAL A 25 -0.13 10.88 -13.62
C VAL A 25 1.28 10.42 -13.30
N PHE A 26 1.46 9.67 -12.22
CA PHE A 26 2.75 9.08 -11.88
C PHE A 26 2.59 7.72 -11.21
N TYR A 27 3.65 6.93 -11.28
CA TYR A 27 3.77 5.66 -10.58
C TYR A 27 5.17 5.47 -10.01
N VAL A 28 5.25 4.85 -8.83
CA VAL A 28 6.47 4.29 -8.24
C VAL A 28 6.15 2.87 -7.77
N PHE A 29 6.77 1.87 -8.36
CA PHE A 29 6.72 0.48 -7.91
C PHE A 29 8.05 0.15 -7.23
N ASP A 30 8.03 0.05 -5.91
CA ASP A 30 9.19 -0.17 -5.05
C ASP A 30 9.18 -1.62 -4.52
N TYR A 31 10.04 -2.45 -5.11
CA TYR A 31 10.26 -3.84 -4.71
C TYR A 31 11.36 -3.85 -3.64
N GLN A 32 11.00 -4.11 -2.39
CA GLN A 32 11.95 -3.97 -1.28
C GLN A 32 11.82 -5.05 -0.22
N LYS A 33 12.90 -5.25 0.53
CA LYS A 33 12.93 -6.02 1.77
C LYS A 33 13.08 -5.09 2.96
N ARG A 34 12.13 -5.11 3.90
CA ARG A 34 12.13 -4.23 5.07
C ARG A 34 12.15 -5.02 6.37
N ARG A 35 13.00 -4.58 7.31
CA ARG A 35 13.13 -5.18 8.65
C ARG A 35 12.75 -4.22 9.76
N LEU A 36 12.99 -2.92 9.55
CA LEU A 36 12.75 -1.90 10.55
C LEU A 36 11.28 -1.51 10.54
N ASN A 37 10.66 -1.58 11.71
CA ASN A 37 9.38 -0.95 11.94
C ASN A 37 9.50 0.55 11.72
N MET A 38 8.46 1.14 11.16
CA MET A 38 8.37 2.59 11.11
C MET A 38 8.09 3.09 12.53
N GLU A 39 8.90 4.02 13.02
CA GLU A 39 8.76 4.58 14.38
C GLU A 39 7.38 5.25 14.52
N PHE A 40 6.98 6.01 13.52
CA PHE A 40 5.72 6.75 13.48
C PHE A 40 4.82 6.26 12.34
N GLN A 41 3.51 6.44 12.52
CA GLN A 41 2.59 6.36 11.39
C GLN A 41 2.83 7.57 10.46
N HIS A 42 2.59 7.38 9.18
CA HIS A 42 2.83 8.39 8.15
C HIS A 42 1.67 8.42 7.15
N PHE A 43 1.67 9.43 6.28
CA PHE A 43 0.72 9.59 5.21
C PHE A 43 1.39 10.18 3.98
N HIS A 44 0.73 10.04 2.82
CA HIS A 44 1.19 10.56 1.54
C HIS A 44 0.07 11.33 0.84
N THR A 45 0.41 12.22 -0.08
CA THR A 45 -0.56 13.00 -0.89
C THR A 45 -1.01 12.25 -2.15
N TYR A 46 -0.73 10.95 -2.21
CA TYR A 46 -1.00 10.06 -3.34
C TYR A 46 -1.58 8.74 -2.82
N TRP A 47 -2.13 7.92 -3.70
CA TRP A 47 -2.65 6.60 -3.34
C TRP A 47 -1.50 5.60 -3.22
N GLU A 48 -1.61 4.66 -2.30
CA GLU A 48 -0.65 3.58 -2.13
C GLU A 48 -1.35 2.21 -2.18
N ALA A 49 -0.82 1.29 -2.97
CA ALA A 49 -1.13 -0.13 -2.87
C ALA A 49 0.09 -0.88 -2.31
N TYR A 50 -0.07 -1.50 -1.14
CA TYR A 50 0.94 -2.32 -0.49
C TYR A 50 0.59 -3.80 -0.69
N ILE A 51 1.54 -4.60 -1.18
CA ILE A 51 1.39 -6.04 -1.37
C ILE A 51 2.45 -6.77 -0.55
N LEU A 52 2.02 -7.65 0.36
CA LEU A 52 2.93 -8.48 1.13
C LEU A 52 3.39 -9.69 0.29
N LEU A 53 4.69 -9.85 0.10
CA LEU A 53 5.28 -10.99 -0.64
C LEU A 53 5.89 -12.06 0.28
N ASP A 54 5.91 -11.79 1.58
CA ASP A 54 6.40 -12.67 2.64
C ASP A 54 5.22 -13.31 3.39
N ASP A 55 5.50 -14.20 4.35
CA ASP A 55 4.47 -15.04 4.97
C ASP A 55 3.54 -14.27 5.91
N PHE A 56 4.10 -13.31 6.65
CA PHE A 56 3.39 -12.56 7.66
C PHE A 56 3.98 -11.16 7.87
N ALA A 57 3.10 -10.18 8.05
CA ALA A 57 3.40 -8.84 8.55
C ALA A 57 2.14 -8.27 9.21
N GLY A 58 2.30 -7.20 9.99
CA GLY A 58 1.20 -6.38 10.44
C GLY A 58 1.11 -5.07 9.65
N HIS A 59 -0.05 -4.44 9.69
CA HIS A 59 -0.27 -3.10 9.17
C HIS A 59 -1.18 -2.36 10.14
N VAL A 60 -0.80 -1.15 10.54
CA VAL A 60 -1.63 -0.27 11.35
C VAL A 60 -2.21 0.79 10.43
N ILE A 61 -3.52 0.96 10.43
CA ILE A 61 -4.25 1.95 9.62
C ILE A 61 -5.16 2.70 10.58
N GLU A 62 -5.00 4.03 10.67
CA GLU A 62 -5.72 4.90 11.61
C GLU A 62 -5.70 4.41 13.06
N GLY A 63 -4.57 3.82 13.48
CA GLY A 63 -4.39 3.25 14.82
C GLY A 63 -4.95 1.84 15.02
N GLU A 64 -5.67 1.28 14.05
CA GLU A 64 -6.15 -0.11 14.12
C GLU A 64 -5.13 -1.09 13.52
N TYR A 65 -4.91 -2.22 14.20
CA TYR A 65 -4.00 -3.27 13.74
C TYR A 65 -4.70 -4.29 12.82
N PHE A 66 -4.02 -4.65 11.74
CA PHE A 66 -4.42 -5.65 10.76
C PHE A 66 -3.28 -6.65 10.54
N SER A 67 -3.56 -7.93 10.76
CA SER A 67 -2.64 -9.02 10.39
C SER A 67 -2.71 -9.27 8.89
N LEU A 68 -1.55 -9.41 8.24
CA LEU A 68 -1.42 -9.70 6.81
C LEU A 68 -0.79 -11.08 6.57
N GLN A 69 -1.16 -11.69 5.46
CA GLN A 69 -0.57 -12.91 4.91
C GLN A 69 -0.03 -12.66 3.50
N ARG A 70 0.79 -13.59 3.00
CA ARG A 70 1.35 -13.54 1.65
C ARG A 70 0.27 -13.33 0.59
N GLY A 71 0.41 -12.26 -0.18
CA GLY A 71 -0.50 -11.87 -1.26
C GLY A 71 -1.63 -10.96 -0.83
N ASP A 72 -1.72 -10.58 0.45
CA ASP A 72 -2.65 -9.53 0.87
C ASP A 72 -2.28 -8.19 0.25
N ILE A 73 -3.29 -7.47 -0.20
CA ILE A 73 -3.20 -6.17 -0.85
C ILE A 73 -3.89 -5.15 0.05
N VAL A 74 -3.14 -4.19 0.57
CA VAL A 74 -3.65 -3.05 1.34
C VAL A 74 -3.75 -1.84 0.43
N LEU A 75 -4.90 -1.18 0.39
CA LEU A 75 -5.18 -0.03 -0.44
C LEU A 75 -5.34 1.22 0.42
N LEU A 76 -4.47 2.21 0.25
CA LEU A 76 -4.40 3.39 1.12
C LEU A 76 -4.69 4.64 0.29
N LYS A 77 -5.76 5.35 0.64
CA LYS A 77 -6.09 6.63 0.01
C LYS A 77 -5.12 7.74 0.48
N PRO A 78 -5.02 8.86 -0.25
CA PRO A 78 -4.24 10.01 0.18
C PRO A 78 -4.62 10.45 1.60
N LEU A 79 -3.61 10.90 2.34
CA LEU A 79 -3.71 11.41 3.71
C LEU A 79 -4.16 10.39 4.77
N LEU A 80 -4.26 9.10 4.41
CA LEU A 80 -4.58 8.04 5.37
C LEU A 80 -3.35 7.71 6.22
N LEU A 81 -3.52 7.79 7.54
CA LEU A 81 -2.44 7.51 8.49
C LEU A 81 -2.21 6.01 8.60
N HIS A 82 -0.99 5.54 8.33
CA HIS A 82 -0.69 4.11 8.37
C HIS A 82 0.80 3.79 8.66
N LYS A 83 1.09 2.53 8.96
CA LYS A 83 2.45 1.96 8.96
C LYS A 83 2.43 0.44 8.86
N SER A 84 3.45 -0.14 8.22
CA SER A 84 3.73 -1.58 8.36
C SER A 84 4.38 -1.88 9.71
N THR A 85 4.06 -3.04 10.26
CA THR A 85 4.67 -3.57 11.48
C THR A 85 5.20 -4.99 11.25
N TYR A 86 6.31 -5.29 11.90
CA TYR A 86 7.09 -6.51 11.77
C TYR A 86 7.45 -6.98 13.18
N GLU A 87 7.46 -8.30 13.37
CA GLU A 87 7.89 -8.90 14.62
C GLU A 87 9.34 -8.54 14.93
N GLU A 88 9.63 -8.36 16.21
CA GLU A 88 10.98 -8.08 16.66
C GLU A 88 11.92 -9.22 16.27
N HIS A 89 13.09 -8.88 15.75
CA HIS A 89 14.09 -9.81 15.22
C HIS A 89 13.69 -10.62 13.97
N ALA A 90 12.50 -10.42 13.39
CA ALA A 90 12.13 -11.07 12.15
C ALA A 90 13.15 -10.80 11.02
N LYS A 91 13.21 -11.74 10.06
CA LYS A 91 13.93 -11.53 8.81
C LYS A 91 13.28 -10.38 8.02
N PRO A 92 14.06 -9.62 7.22
CA PRO A 92 13.49 -8.60 6.34
C PRO A 92 12.36 -9.18 5.47
N LYS A 93 11.20 -8.54 5.49
CA LYS A 93 9.99 -8.95 4.79
C LYS A 93 9.96 -8.38 3.38
N ALA A 94 9.76 -9.25 2.40
CA ALA A 94 9.58 -8.86 1.01
C ALA A 94 8.20 -8.22 0.81
N ARG A 95 8.16 -7.08 0.11
CA ARG A 95 6.95 -6.34 -0.21
C ARG A 95 7.10 -5.59 -1.53
N LEU A 96 5.96 -5.34 -2.17
CA LEU A 96 5.82 -4.39 -3.26
C LEU A 96 4.98 -3.21 -2.74
N VAL A 97 5.51 -2.00 -2.85
CA VAL A 97 4.77 -0.77 -2.55
C VAL A 97 4.58 0.00 -3.84
N ILE A 98 3.33 0.35 -4.14
CA ILE A 98 2.95 1.07 -5.36
C ILE A 98 2.38 2.43 -4.97
N GLY A 99 3.18 3.49 -5.08
CA GLY A 99 2.71 4.86 -4.93
C GLY A 99 2.24 5.42 -6.28
N PHE A 100 1.07 6.03 -6.36
CA PHE A 100 0.55 6.52 -7.63
C PHE A 100 -0.42 7.70 -7.51
N ARG A 101 -0.52 8.46 -8.60
CA ARG A 101 -1.53 9.50 -8.82
C ARG A 101 -2.11 9.35 -10.22
N ILE A 102 -3.42 9.56 -10.35
CA ILE A 102 -4.11 9.65 -11.64
C ILE A 102 -5.12 10.80 -11.54
N GLU A 103 -4.68 12.03 -11.83
CA GLU A 103 -5.50 13.24 -11.78
C GLU A 103 -6.04 13.63 -13.16
N GLU A 104 -5.20 13.56 -14.21
CA GLU A 104 -5.62 13.82 -15.58
C GLU A 104 -6.20 12.56 -16.22
N GLN A 105 -7.53 12.47 -16.22
CA GLN A 105 -8.26 11.38 -16.85
C GLN A 105 -8.57 11.70 -18.30
N PRO A 106 -8.58 10.69 -19.19
CA PRO A 106 -9.16 10.87 -20.51
C PRO A 106 -10.61 11.34 -20.38
N GLN A 107 -10.96 12.41 -21.08
CA GLN A 107 -12.30 13.01 -21.01
C GLN A 107 -13.37 11.94 -21.29
N GLY A 108 -14.39 11.86 -20.44
CA GLY A 108 -15.49 10.89 -20.52
C GLY A 108 -15.29 9.58 -19.75
N PHE A 109 -14.13 9.38 -19.12
CA PHE A 109 -13.84 8.22 -18.26
C PHE A 109 -13.76 8.54 -16.76
N GLU A 110 -14.06 9.78 -16.36
CA GLU A 110 -13.88 10.28 -15.00
C GLU A 110 -14.66 9.40 -14.00
N ARG A 111 -15.91 9.05 -14.31
CA ARG A 111 -16.75 8.21 -13.45
C ARG A 111 -16.22 6.78 -13.31
N GLN A 112 -15.65 6.23 -14.38
CA GLN A 112 -15.14 4.87 -14.45
C GLN A 112 -13.88 4.76 -13.60
N ILE A 113 -12.99 5.75 -13.69
CA ILE A 113 -11.77 5.79 -12.90
C ILE A 113 -12.09 6.08 -11.42
N GLN A 114 -12.96 7.04 -11.12
CA GLN A 114 -13.44 7.26 -9.75
C GLN A 114 -14.04 5.99 -9.15
N ARG A 115 -14.75 5.18 -9.95
CA ARG A 115 -15.29 3.91 -9.50
C ARG A 115 -14.18 2.91 -9.14
N LEU A 116 -13.09 2.84 -9.90
CA LEU A 116 -11.94 2.00 -9.54
C LEU A 116 -11.26 2.50 -8.26
N LEU A 117 -11.09 3.82 -8.12
CA LEU A 117 -10.48 4.44 -6.95
C LEU A 117 -11.34 4.30 -5.67
N SER A 118 -12.64 4.03 -5.79
CA SER A 118 -13.50 3.77 -4.61
C SER A 118 -13.15 2.48 -3.84
N LEU A 119 -12.27 1.64 -4.38
CA LEU A 119 -11.62 0.55 -3.65
C LEU A 119 -10.83 1.04 -2.42
N PHE A 120 -10.29 2.26 -2.48
CA PHE A 120 -9.46 2.84 -1.43
C PHE A 120 -10.29 3.49 -0.31
N ASP A 121 -11.62 3.59 -0.51
CA ASP A 121 -12.56 4.13 0.47
C ASP A 121 -13.24 3.05 1.33
N GLN A 122 -12.84 1.78 1.18
CA GLN A 122 -13.41 0.69 1.97
C GLN A 122 -13.02 0.84 3.45
N PRO A 123 -13.93 0.56 4.40
CA PRO A 123 -13.63 0.61 5.84
C PRO A 123 -12.47 -0.31 6.24
N ILE A 124 -12.39 -1.49 5.61
CA ILE A 124 -11.25 -2.40 5.72
C ILE A 124 -10.66 -2.50 4.32
N PRO A 125 -9.62 -1.71 3.99
CA PRO A 125 -9.13 -1.63 2.63
C PRO A 125 -8.07 -2.71 2.36
N ILE A 126 -8.36 -3.94 2.77
CA ILE A 126 -7.46 -5.09 2.62
C ILE A 126 -8.16 -6.18 1.83
N PHE A 127 -7.47 -6.67 0.81
CA PHE A 127 -7.96 -7.66 -0.12
C PHE A 127 -7.09 -8.91 -0.10
N ARG A 128 -7.74 -10.07 0.02
CA ARG A 128 -7.13 -11.39 -0.11
C ARG A 128 -7.90 -12.18 -1.16
N PHE A 129 -7.19 -12.68 -2.15
CA PHE A 129 -7.74 -13.51 -3.22
C PHE A 129 -6.99 -14.83 -3.33
N ASP A 130 -7.66 -15.84 -3.87
CA ASP A 130 -7.10 -17.14 -4.20
C ASP A 130 -7.44 -17.54 -5.65
N GLY A 131 -7.04 -18.75 -6.03
CA GLY A 131 -7.38 -19.35 -7.32
C GLY A 131 -7.04 -18.46 -8.53
N MET A 132 -7.97 -18.41 -9.48
CA MET A 132 -7.81 -17.69 -10.74
C MET A 132 -7.66 -16.17 -10.56
N VAL A 133 -8.28 -15.59 -9.53
CA VAL A 133 -8.17 -14.14 -9.28
C VAL A 133 -6.75 -13.79 -8.84
N LYS A 134 -6.17 -14.60 -7.95
CA LYS A 134 -4.77 -14.44 -7.51
C LYS A 134 -3.80 -14.61 -8.67
N GLU A 135 -4.02 -15.61 -9.52
CA GLU A 135 -3.21 -15.85 -10.73
C GLU A 135 -3.21 -14.63 -11.66
N GLU A 136 -4.38 -14.04 -11.91
CA GLU A 136 -4.49 -12.89 -12.79
C GLU A 136 -3.81 -11.64 -12.21
N ILE A 137 -3.93 -11.42 -10.90
CA ILE A 137 -3.20 -10.37 -10.19
C ILE A 137 -1.69 -10.56 -10.35
N HIS A 138 -1.19 -11.78 -10.10
CA HIS A 138 0.23 -12.09 -10.21
C HIS A 138 0.74 -11.91 -11.65
N ARG A 139 -0.05 -12.32 -12.65
CA ARG A 139 0.25 -12.10 -14.07
C ARG A 139 0.43 -10.62 -14.39
N LEU A 140 -0.47 -9.75 -13.90
CA LEU A 140 -0.40 -8.30 -14.13
C LEU A 140 0.78 -7.65 -13.42
N LEU A 141 1.07 -8.03 -12.18
CA LEU A 141 2.24 -7.55 -11.46
C LEU A 141 3.55 -7.97 -12.15
N ASN A 142 3.62 -9.20 -12.65
CA ASN A 142 4.78 -9.70 -13.41
C ASN A 142 4.93 -9.00 -14.76
N ARG A 143 3.82 -8.65 -15.41
CA ARG A 143 3.85 -7.85 -16.64
C ARG A 143 4.42 -6.46 -16.37
N ILE A 144 4.01 -5.80 -15.29
CA ILE A 144 4.56 -4.48 -14.90
C ILE A 144 6.05 -4.60 -14.59
N TYR A 145 6.45 -5.65 -13.85
CA TYR A 145 7.85 -5.96 -13.59
C TYR A 145 8.65 -6.03 -14.89
N GLN A 146 8.21 -6.86 -15.85
CA GLN A 146 8.89 -7.05 -17.13
C GLN A 146 8.96 -5.76 -17.95
N LEU A 147 7.88 -4.98 -18.00
CA LEU A 147 7.88 -3.69 -18.69
C LEU A 147 8.88 -2.71 -18.06
N GLY A 148 9.01 -2.71 -16.74
CA GLY A 148 9.97 -1.86 -16.04
C GLY A 148 11.43 -2.33 -16.18
N THR A 149 11.68 -3.63 -16.33
CA THR A 149 13.05 -4.16 -16.50
C THR A 149 13.52 -4.11 -17.95
N ASP A 150 12.66 -4.50 -18.89
CA ASP A 150 13.02 -4.56 -20.31
C ASP A 150 12.98 -3.17 -20.95
N HIS A 151 12.20 -2.27 -20.36
CA HIS A 151 12.01 -0.88 -20.76
C HIS A 151 11.80 -0.71 -22.29
N PRO A 152 10.85 -1.45 -22.91
CA PRO A 152 10.56 -1.27 -24.32
C PRO A 152 10.07 0.14 -24.61
N VAL A 153 10.06 0.53 -25.90
CA VAL A 153 9.55 1.83 -26.33
C VAL A 153 8.11 2.02 -25.82
N ASN A 154 7.87 3.14 -25.12
CA ASN A 154 6.59 3.52 -24.50
C ASN A 154 6.10 2.54 -23.41
N ALA A 155 7.02 1.89 -22.69
CA ALA A 155 6.69 1.00 -21.56
C ALA A 155 5.77 1.66 -20.53
N GLU A 156 5.92 2.96 -20.29
CA GLU A 156 5.17 3.77 -19.33
C GLU A 156 3.67 3.70 -19.58
N LEU A 157 3.25 3.77 -20.86
CA LEU A 157 1.83 3.66 -21.24
C LEU A 157 1.30 2.26 -20.98
N MET A 158 2.12 1.23 -21.23
CA MET A 158 1.75 -0.16 -20.99
C MET A 158 1.71 -0.48 -19.49
N ILE A 159 2.57 0.14 -18.69
CA ILE A 159 2.55 0.06 -17.21
C ILE A 159 1.27 0.71 -16.70
N HIS A 160 0.94 1.92 -17.17
CA HIS A 160 -0.32 2.60 -16.84
C HIS A 160 -1.54 1.72 -17.16
N GLN A 161 -1.61 1.17 -18.37
CA GLN A 161 -2.69 0.26 -18.77
C GLN A 161 -2.76 -0.98 -17.87
N SER A 162 -1.63 -1.63 -17.61
CA SER A 162 -1.58 -2.85 -16.80
C SER A 162 -2.00 -2.59 -15.35
N PHE A 163 -1.67 -1.41 -14.83
CA PHE A 163 -2.11 -0.99 -13.49
C PHE A 163 -3.62 -0.68 -13.45
N LEU A 164 -4.18 -0.03 -14.47
CA LEU A 164 -5.64 0.14 -14.56
C LEU A 164 -6.38 -1.20 -14.68
N GLU A 165 -5.81 -2.16 -15.42
CA GLU A 165 -6.33 -3.53 -15.51
C GLU A 165 -6.28 -4.23 -14.15
N LEU A 166 -5.20 -4.05 -13.38
CA LEU A 166 -5.11 -4.54 -12.00
C LEU A 166 -6.22 -3.95 -11.12
N LEU A 167 -6.39 -2.62 -11.11
CA LEU A 167 -7.47 -1.97 -10.36
C LEU A 167 -8.86 -2.47 -10.80
N TRP A 168 -9.06 -2.72 -12.09
CA TRP A 168 -10.30 -3.27 -12.61
C TRP A 168 -10.55 -4.71 -12.13
N ILE A 169 -9.53 -5.58 -12.10
CA ILE A 169 -9.63 -6.92 -11.52
C ILE A 169 -10.00 -6.83 -10.04
N LEU A 170 -9.29 -6.02 -9.25
CA LEU A 170 -9.58 -5.83 -7.83
C LEU A 170 -11.03 -5.34 -7.64
N TYR A 171 -11.48 -4.38 -8.44
CA TYR A 171 -12.83 -3.83 -8.36
C TYR A 171 -13.89 -4.87 -8.72
N THR A 172 -13.74 -5.57 -9.84
CA THR A 172 -14.73 -6.53 -10.32
C THR A 172 -14.81 -7.76 -9.42
N GLN A 173 -13.67 -8.19 -8.87
CA GLN A 173 -13.58 -9.38 -8.01
C GLN A 173 -13.75 -9.07 -6.52
N ARG A 174 -13.93 -7.81 -6.10
CA ARG A 174 -14.01 -7.40 -4.68
C ARG A 174 -14.99 -8.20 -3.81
N LYS A 175 -16.06 -8.75 -4.38
CA LYS A 175 -17.03 -9.59 -3.66
C LYS A 175 -16.47 -10.96 -3.26
N HIS A 176 -15.38 -11.39 -3.89
CA HIS A 176 -14.62 -12.60 -3.58
C HIS A 176 -13.45 -12.32 -2.65
N ASN A 177 -13.37 -11.12 -2.05
CA ASN A 177 -12.37 -10.83 -1.02
C ASN A 177 -12.55 -11.79 0.16
N GLN A 178 -11.47 -12.50 0.51
CA GLN A 178 -11.42 -13.46 1.60
C GLN A 178 -10.74 -12.88 2.85
N TYR A 179 -10.36 -11.60 2.83
CA TYR A 179 -9.74 -10.98 3.98
C TYR A 179 -10.76 -10.87 5.12
N VAL A 180 -10.41 -11.42 6.28
CA VAL A 180 -11.17 -11.29 7.51
C VAL A 180 -10.22 -10.72 8.56
N LYS A 181 -10.59 -9.57 9.13
CA LYS A 181 -9.85 -8.97 10.25
C LYS A 181 -9.86 -9.97 11.41
N GLN A 182 -8.69 -10.37 11.88
CA GLN A 182 -8.58 -11.20 13.07
C GLN A 182 -8.85 -10.30 14.29
N GLU A 183 -9.75 -10.73 15.17
CA GLU A 183 -9.91 -10.07 16.47
C GLU A 183 -8.66 -10.36 17.32
N ASN A 184 -8.02 -9.31 17.81
CA ASN A 184 -6.91 -9.44 18.74
C ASN A 184 -7.45 -9.99 20.08
N THR A 185 -7.38 -11.30 20.29
CA THR A 185 -7.71 -11.93 21.59
C THR A 185 -6.65 -11.69 22.66
N ASN A 186 -5.56 -10.96 22.36
CA ASN A 186 -4.51 -10.63 23.30
C ASN A 186 -4.62 -9.19 23.80
N THR A 187 -5.18 -9.06 25.00
CA THR A 187 -5.47 -7.88 25.83
C THR A 187 -4.24 -7.10 26.32
N VAL A 188 -3.13 -7.09 25.56
CA VAL A 188 -1.86 -6.46 25.99
C VAL A 188 -1.46 -5.27 25.11
N SER A 189 -1.96 -5.17 23.87
CA SER A 189 -1.58 -4.08 22.95
C SER A 189 -2.35 -2.76 23.18
N GLU A 190 -3.44 -2.76 23.95
CA GLU A 190 -4.21 -1.55 24.29
C GLU A 190 -3.48 -0.63 25.29
N LYS A 191 -2.40 -1.08 25.94
CA LYS A 191 -1.71 -0.28 26.97
C LYS A 191 -0.62 0.66 26.43
N ILE A 192 -0.23 0.55 25.16
CA ILE A 192 0.92 1.32 24.64
C ILE A 192 0.49 2.61 23.93
N VAL A 193 -0.72 2.68 23.36
CA VAL A 193 -1.17 3.86 22.60
C VAL A 193 -1.58 5.02 23.52
N THR A 194 -2.04 4.75 24.75
CA THR A 194 -2.56 5.80 25.65
C THR A 194 -1.48 6.48 26.51
N ALA A 195 -0.25 5.96 26.57
CA ALA A 195 0.79 6.45 27.49
C ALA A 195 1.74 7.51 26.90
N GLN A 196 1.63 7.85 25.60
CA GLN A 196 2.52 8.84 24.96
C GLN A 196 1.89 10.22 24.73
N VAL A 197 0.66 10.47 25.20
CA VAL A 197 -0.05 11.76 25.03
C VAL A 197 -0.18 12.56 26.34
N SER A 198 0.31 12.07 27.47
CA SER A 198 0.18 12.76 28.78
C SER A 198 1.46 13.39 29.36
N GLN A 199 2.45 13.71 28.51
CA GLN A 199 3.58 14.58 28.89
C GLN A 199 3.93 15.55 27.77
N ALA A 200 2.96 16.38 27.38
CA ALA A 200 3.24 17.69 26.82
C ALA A 200 2.85 18.70 27.90
N ASP A 201 3.75 18.88 28.88
CA ASP A 201 3.58 19.87 29.93
C ASP A 201 3.55 21.27 29.32
N PHE A 202 2.43 21.93 29.61
CA PHE A 202 2.13 23.32 29.39
C PHE A 202 3.11 24.16 30.23
N SER A 203 3.96 24.98 29.60
CA SER A 203 4.62 26.09 30.28
C SER A 203 4.22 27.41 29.63
N PRO A 204 3.48 28.29 30.32
CA PRO A 204 3.14 29.60 29.82
C PRO A 204 4.25 30.58 30.20
N GLU A 205 5.09 31.00 29.25
CA GLU A 205 5.95 32.16 29.47
C GLU A 205 5.16 33.46 29.24
N LYS A 206 5.13 34.26 30.30
CA LYS A 206 4.50 35.59 30.40
C LYS A 206 5.47 36.70 29.93
N PRO A 207 4.98 37.94 29.73
CA PRO A 207 5.53 38.89 28.77
C PRO A 207 6.60 39.84 29.33
N GLY A 208 7.55 40.20 28.46
CA GLY A 208 8.11 41.55 28.29
C GLY A 208 9.22 42.04 29.24
N ARG A 209 10.33 42.52 28.65
CA ARG A 209 10.90 43.86 28.94
C ARG A 209 11.89 44.31 27.86
N MET A 210 11.75 45.59 27.50
CA MET A 210 12.59 46.41 26.63
C MET A 210 13.92 46.84 27.29
N SER A 211 14.88 47.23 26.43
CA SER A 211 16.04 48.15 26.64
C SER A 211 17.12 47.70 27.63
N CYS A 212 18.42 47.91 27.39
CA CYS A 212 19.12 48.94 26.62
C CYS A 212 20.12 48.37 25.60
#